data_AF-A0A953YS03-F1
#
_entry.id   AF-A0A953YS03-F1
#
_cell.length_a   1.000
_cell.length_b   1.000
_cell.length_c   1.000
_cell.angle_alpha   90.00
_cell.angle_beta   90.00
_cell.angle_gamma   90.00
#
_symmetry.space_group_name_H-M   'P 1'
#
loop_
_entity.id
_entity.type
_entity.pdbx_description
1 polymer ?
#
loop_
_entity_poly.entity_id
_entity_poly.type
_entity_poly.pdbx_seq_one_letter_code
_entity_poly.pdbx_strand_id
1 'polypeptide(L)'
;MAHYRTVLGIDEAGLGPILGPLTVGYAAFSLPQALTPGGVLALDMWDALQLGREPIERKKRPVVCDSKKLYSPAKGVRALEEELLAWC
;
A
#
# COMPACT_ATOMS: atom_id res chain seq x y z
N MET A 1 -26.42 2.41 -13.61
CA MET A 1 -25.66 2.27 -12.33
C MET A 1 -24.22 2.64 -12.60
N ALA A 2 -23.51 3.26 -11.66
CA ALA A 2 -22.10 3.57 -11.83
C ALA A 2 -21.28 2.28 -11.91
N HIS A 3 -20.31 2.21 -12.82
CA HIS A 3 -19.34 1.13 -12.91
C HIS A 3 -17.93 1.73 -12.84
N TYR A 4 -17.08 1.16 -12.00
CA TYR A 4 -15.71 1.62 -11.78
C TYR A 4 -14.73 0.74 -12.55
N ARG A 5 -13.71 1.35 -13.14
CA ARG A 5 -12.61 0.65 -13.83
C ARG A 5 -11.26 0.82 -13.15
N THR A 6 -11.18 1.66 -12.13
CA THR A 6 -9.94 1.99 -11.43
C THR A 6 -10.24 2.17 -9.95
N VAL A 7 -9.33 1.68 -9.10
CA VAL A 7 -9.29 1.98 -7.67
C VAL A 7 -8.06 2.85 -7.41
N LEU A 8 -8.24 3.93 -6.66
CA LEU A 8 -7.16 4.84 -6.27
C LEU A 8 -7.13 4.97 -4.76
N GLY A 9 -5.94 4.92 -4.18
CA GLY A 9 -5.66 5.29 -2.79
C GLY A 9 -4.75 6.52 -2.77
N ILE A 10 -5.00 7.44 -1.84
CA ILE A 10 -4.18 8.64 -1.60
C ILE A 10 -3.87 8.68 -0.11
N ASP A 11 -2.64 9.02 0.24
CA ASP A 11 -2.20 9.14 1.62
C ASP A 11 -1.08 10.18 1.74
N GLU A 12 -0.83 10.64 2.97
CA GLU A 12 0.20 11.61 3.29
C GLU A 12 1.17 11.13 4.37
N ALA A 13 2.40 11.66 4.32
CA ALA A 13 3.39 11.46 5.36
C ALA A 13 4.05 12.81 5.69
N GLY A 14 4.18 13.09 6.98
CA GLY A 14 4.82 14.32 7.48
C GLY A 14 3.84 15.45 7.85
N LEU A 15 2.58 15.13 8.16
CA LEU A 15 1.59 16.14 8.60
C LEU A 15 1.88 16.74 9.98
N GLY A 16 2.45 15.95 10.90
CA GLY A 16 2.67 16.35 12.30
C GLY A 16 3.95 17.14 12.61
N PRO A 17 5.12 16.83 12.02
CA PRO A 17 6.36 17.56 12.30
C PRO A 17 6.29 19.06 11.98
N ILE A 18 7.00 19.87 12.77
CA ILE A 18 7.10 21.34 12.56
C ILE A 18 8.04 21.69 11.39
N LEU A 19 9.00 20.80 11.10
CA LEU A 19 9.96 20.94 10.01
C LEU A 19 10.09 19.62 9.24
N GLY A 20 10.50 19.73 7.98
CA GLY A 20 10.60 18.61 7.05
C GLY A 20 9.53 18.68 5.96
N PRO A 21 9.62 17.84 4.93
CA PRO A 21 8.65 17.84 3.85
C PRO A 21 7.34 17.16 4.27
N LEU A 22 6.22 17.71 3.81
CA LEU A 22 4.97 16.98 3.67
C LEU A 22 4.99 16.27 2.31
N THR A 23 4.83 14.96 2.30
CA THR A 23 4.73 14.16 1.08
C THR A 23 3.32 13.63 0.92
N VAL A 24 2.74 13.79 -0.26
CA VAL A 24 1.45 13.19 -0.63
C VAL A 24 1.72 12.18 -1.74
N GLY A 25 1.24 10.96 -1.57
CA GLY A 25 1.39 9.87 -2.52
C GLY A 25 0.05 9.31 -2.97
N TYR A 26 0.03 8.62 -4.10
CA TYR A 26 -1.14 7.87 -4.56
C TYR A 26 -0.72 6.54 -5.18
N ALA A 27 -1.63 5.58 -5.13
CA ALA A 27 -1.54 4.32 -5.85
C ALA A 27 -2.82 4.13 -6.69
N ALA A 28 -2.67 3.73 -7.95
CA ALA A 28 -3.79 3.54 -8.87
C ALA A 28 -3.72 2.17 -9.54
N PHE A 29 -4.84 1.44 -9.48
CA PHE A 29 -4.94 0.08 -10.01
C PHE A 29 -6.08 0.00 -11.01
N SER A 30 -5.80 -0.50 -12.21
CA SER A 30 -6.84 -0.83 -13.18
C SER A 30 -7.53 -2.13 -12.78
N LEU A 31 -8.85 -2.14 -12.81
CA LEU A 31 -9.64 -3.33 -12.55
C LEU A 31 -9.74 -4.19 -13.84
N PRO A 32 -9.63 -5.53 -13.73
CA PRO A 32 -9.70 -6.42 -14.89
C PRO A 32 -11.04 -6.34 -15.63
N GLN A 33 -12.11 -5.94 -14.94
CA GLN A 33 -13.39 -5.59 -15.52
C GLN A 33 -14.06 -4.46 -14.73
N ALA A 34 -15.07 -3.84 -15.32
CA ALA A 34 -15.81 -2.78 -14.65
C ALA A 34 -16.68 -3.36 -13.51
N LEU A 35 -16.52 -2.84 -12.29
CA LEU A 35 -17.24 -3.32 -11.10
C LEU A 35 -18.33 -2.33 -10.66
N THR A 36 -19.41 -2.85 -10.09
CA THR A 36 -20.42 -2.04 -9.39
C THR A 36 -19.85 -1.52 -8.06
N PRO A 37 -20.48 -0.54 -7.38
CA PRO A 37 -20.01 -0.09 -6.06
C PRO A 37 -19.85 -1.24 -5.05
N GLY A 38 -20.84 -2.14 -4.98
CA GLY A 38 -20.78 -3.32 -4.11
C GLY A 38 -19.67 -4.29 -4.50
N GLY A 39 -19.39 -4.45 -5.79
CA GLY A 39 -18.28 -5.27 -6.28
C GLY A 39 -16.91 -4.72 -5.89
N VAL A 40 -16.74 -3.39 -5.93
CA VAL A 40 -15.49 -2.75 -5.46
C VAL A 40 -15.32 -2.95 -3.95
N LEU A 41 -16.38 -2.76 -3.15
CA LEU A 41 -16.31 -2.93 -1.70
C LEU A 41 -16.05 -4.38 -1.26
N ALA A 42 -16.44 -5.36 -2.08
CA ALA A 42 -16.20 -6.78 -1.82
C ALA A 42 -14.82 -7.26 -2.32
N LEU A 43 -14.07 -6.43 -3.03
CA LEU A 43 -12.77 -6.81 -3.58
C LEU A 43 -11.68 -6.77 -2.48
N ASP A 44 -11.13 -7.92 -2.14
CA ASP A 44 -9.91 -7.99 -1.32
C ASP A 44 -8.67 -7.78 -2.21
N MET A 45 -8.09 -6.58 -2.12
CA MET A 45 -6.93 -6.23 -2.93
C MET A 45 -5.65 -6.98 -2.52
N TRP A 46 -5.53 -7.40 -1.25
CA TRP A 46 -4.35 -8.17 -0.82
C TRP A 46 -4.36 -9.54 -1.48
N ASP A 47 -5.52 -10.20 -1.52
CA ASP A 47 -5.65 -11.48 -2.19
C ASP A 47 -5.53 -11.32 -3.72
N ALA A 48 -6.15 -10.30 -4.30
CA ALA A 48 -6.08 -10.06 -5.75
C ALA A 48 -4.64 -9.79 -6.24
N LEU A 49 -3.83 -9.09 -5.43
CA LEU A 49 -2.44 -8.74 -5.75
C LEU A 49 -1.40 -9.67 -5.11
N GLN A 50 -1.84 -10.71 -4.39
CA GLN A 50 -0.99 -11.66 -3.67
C GLN A 50 0.01 -10.99 -2.70
N LEU A 51 -0.46 -9.99 -1.95
CA LEU A 51 0.31 -9.23 -0.98
C LEU A 51 0.19 -9.81 0.43
N GLY A 52 1.22 -9.60 1.25
CA GLY A 52 1.16 -9.89 2.69
C GLY A 52 0.67 -8.69 3.50
N ARG A 53 0.15 -8.96 4.70
CA ARG A 53 -0.34 -7.95 5.65
C ARG A 53 0.60 -7.77 6.83
N GLU A 54 1.48 -8.73 7.09
CA GLU A 54 2.39 -8.72 8.22
C GLU A 54 3.87 -8.80 7.82
N PRO A 55 4.78 -8.16 8.56
CA PRO A 55 6.22 -8.16 8.26
C PRO A 55 6.86 -9.55 8.10
N ILE A 56 6.30 -10.57 8.74
CA ILE A 56 6.83 -11.95 8.68
C ILE A 56 6.65 -12.57 7.28
N GLU A 57 5.69 -12.08 6.50
CA GLU A 57 5.34 -12.60 5.17
C GLU A 57 6.31 -12.12 4.07
N ARG A 58 7.13 -11.11 4.34
CA ARG A 58 8.14 -10.53 3.43
C ARG A 58 9.10 -11.55 2.82
N LYS A 59 9.31 -12.68 3.50
CA LYS A 59 10.14 -13.78 3.00
C LYS A 59 9.53 -14.50 1.79
N LYS A 60 8.24 -14.29 1.50
CA LYS A 60 7.49 -15.01 0.47
C LYS A 60 6.83 -14.08 -0.56
N ARG A 61 6.47 -12.86 -0.17
CA ARG A 61 5.74 -11.88 -0.99
C ARG A 61 5.96 -10.46 -0.47
N PRO A 62 5.83 -9.42 -1.30
CA PRO A 62 5.78 -8.03 -0.84
C PRO A 62 4.65 -7.83 0.18
N VAL A 63 4.82 -6.87 1.08
CA VAL A 63 3.84 -6.59 2.14
C VAL A 63 3.42 -5.12 2.13
N VAL A 64 2.13 -4.89 2.36
CA VAL A 64 1.60 -3.55 2.59
C VAL A 64 1.06 -3.50 4.01
N CYS A 65 1.79 -2.82 4.90
CA CYS A 65 1.47 -2.68 6.32
C CYS A 65 2.03 -1.36 6.89
N ASP A 66 1.66 -1.03 8.14
CA ASP A 66 2.17 0.17 8.81
C ASP A 66 3.71 0.18 8.84
N SER A 67 4.32 1.28 8.39
CA SER A 67 5.78 1.43 8.31
C SER A 67 6.45 1.31 9.68
N LYS A 68 5.76 1.61 10.78
CA LYS A 68 6.24 1.43 12.16
C LYS A 68 6.30 -0.04 12.57
N LYS A 69 5.60 -0.95 11.88
CA LYS A 69 5.77 -2.40 12.06
C LYS A 69 7.04 -2.91 11.39
N LEU A 70 7.44 -2.29 10.27
CA LEU A 70 8.64 -2.65 9.51
C LEU A 70 9.91 -2.02 10.08
N TYR A 71 9.79 -0.77 10.54
CA TYR A 71 10.89 0.00 11.07
C TYR A 71 11.19 -0.35 12.53
N SER A 72 12.47 -0.53 12.84
CA SER A 72 12.96 -0.40 14.21
C SER A 72 14.37 0.17 14.21
N PRO A 73 14.77 0.96 15.23
CA PRO A 73 16.12 1.51 15.31
C PRO A 73 17.22 0.43 15.19
N ALA A 74 16.97 -0.76 15.74
CA ALA A 74 17.91 -1.89 15.68
C ALA A 74 18.05 -2.50 14.27
N LYS A 75 17.01 -2.45 13.43
CA LYS A 75 17.01 -3.02 12.07
C LYS A 75 17.28 -1.98 10.99
N GLY A 76 17.23 -0.69 11.34
CA GLY A 76 17.38 0.41 10.40
C GLY A 76 16.23 0.48 9.39
N VAL A 77 16.50 1.09 8.24
CA VAL A 77 15.49 1.41 7.20
C VAL A 77 15.46 0.43 6.04
N ARG A 78 16.38 -0.54 5.97
CA ARG A 78 16.52 -1.47 4.85
C ARG A 78 15.21 -2.17 4.47
N ALA A 79 14.43 -2.59 5.48
CA ALA A 79 13.14 -3.24 5.25
C ALA A 79 12.14 -2.32 4.51
N LEU A 80 12.16 -1.01 4.81
CA LEU A 80 11.32 -0.03 4.13
C LEU A 80 11.77 0.19 2.68
N GLU A 81 13.09 0.27 2.46
CA GLU A 81 13.67 0.46 1.13
C GLU A 81 13.37 -0.73 0.21
N GLU A 82 13.51 -1.95 0.71
CA GLU A 82 13.19 -3.18 -0.03
C GLU A 82 11.71 -3.24 -0.41
N GLU A 83 10.79 -2.88 0.51
CA GLU A 83 9.35 -2.84 0.18
C GLU A 83 9.01 -1.74 -0.81
N LEU A 84 9.71 -0.60 -0.80
CA LEU A 84 9.52 0.45 -1.81
C LEU A 84 9.96 -0.01 -3.20
N LEU A 85 11.12 -0.66 -3.30
CA LEU A 85 11.70 -1.13 -4.57
C LEU A 85 10.89 -2.24 -5.23
N ALA A 86 10.05 -2.98 -4.50
CA ALA A 86 9.18 -4.00 -5.06
C ALA A 86 8.13 -3.45 -6.05
N TRP A 87 8.00 -2.12 -6.16
CA TRP A 87 6.99 -1.43 -6.97
C TRP A 87 7.58 -0.47 -8.03
N CYS A 88 8.91 -0.44 -8.17
CA CYS A 88 9.62 0.28 -9.25
C CYS A 88 9.91 -0.65 -10.42
#